data_AF-A0A195FUL6-F1
#
_entry.id   AF-A0A195FUL6-F1
#
_cell.length_a   1.000
_cell.length_b   1.000
_cell.length_c   1.000
_cell.angle_alpha   90.00
_cell.angle_beta   90.00
_cell.angle_gamma   90.00
#
_symmetry.space_group_name_H-M   'P 1'
#
loop_
_entity.id
_entity.type
_entity.pdbx_description
1 polymer ?
#
loop_
_entity_poly.entity_id
_entity_poly.type
_entity_poly.pdbx_seq_one_letter_code
_entity_poly.pdbx_strand_id
1 'polypeptide(L)' 'LFFIAASRYKVVVIMSIIQKLGQNVQINFGKLCDVQRDTYSTHVVETVEFAVMGLVVGTYYE' A
#
# COMPACT_ATOMS: atom_id res chain seq x y z
N LEU A 1 6.35 -3.58 6.85
CA LEU A 1 6.58 -2.14 6.58
C LEU A 1 8.04 -2.00 6.16
N PHE A 2 8.31 -1.54 4.94
CA PHE A 2 9.67 -1.35 4.44
C PHE A 2 9.85 0.10 3.99
N PHE A 3 11.02 0.68 4.24
CA PHE A 3 11.35 2.07 3.90
C PHE A 3 12.52 2.12 2.92
N ILE A 4 12.36 2.87 1.83
CA ILE A 4 13.43 3.14 0.86
C ILE A 4 13.63 4.66 0.81
N ALA A 5 14.88 5.11 0.91
CA ALA A 5 15.23 6.51 0.70
C ALA A 5 15.59 6.72 -0.77
N ALA A 6 14.74 7.43 -1.50
CA ALA A 6 15.08 8.02 -2.80
C ALA A 6 15.42 9.49 -2.57
N SER A 7 16.19 10.13 -3.45
CA SER A 7 16.51 11.55 -3.33
C SER A 7 15.23 12.38 -3.10
N ARG A 8 15.08 12.93 -1.88
CA ARG A 8 13.96 13.76 -1.38
C ARG A 8 12.63 13.06 -1.04
N TYR A 9 12.54 11.75 -1.24
CA TYR A 9 11.34 10.98 -0.91
C TYR A 9 11.64 9.83 0.05
N LYS A 10 10.77 9.66 1.05
CA LYS A 10 10.69 8.43 1.83
C LYS A 10 9.60 7.58 1.20
N VAL A 11 9.96 6.38 0.75
CA VAL A 11 9.00 5.42 0.21
C VAL A 11 8.57 4.48 1.32
N VAL A 12 7.27 4.41 1.58
CA VAL A 12 6.63 3.51 2.53
C VAL A 12 5.91 2.41 1.77
N VAL A 13 6.27 1.15 2.02
CA VAL A 13 5.61 0.00 1.40
C VAL A 13 4.84 -0.81 2.44
N ILE A 14 3.55 -1.01 2.16
CA ILE A 14 2.62 -1.83 2.93
C ILE A 14 2.11 -2.95 2.02
N MET A 15 2.27 -4.19 2.48
CA MET A 15 1.79 -5.39 1.79
C MET A 15 0.90 -6.18 2.74
N SER A 16 -0.24 -6.64 2.24
CA SER A 16 -1.15 -7.56 2.92
C SER A 16 -1.42 -8.75 2.02
N ILE A 17 -1.25 -9.96 2.56
CA ILE A 17 -1.55 -11.22 1.87
C ILE A 17 -2.43 -12.02 2.83
N ILE A 18 -3.66 -12.28 2.42
CA ILE A 18 -4.67 -12.93 3.25
C ILE A 18 -5.14 -14.18 2.50
N GLN A 19 -5.08 -15.33 3.17
CA GLN A 19 -5.68 -16.56 2.66
C GLN A 19 -7.19 -16.55 2.93
N LYS A 20 -7.98 -16.88 1.90
CA LYS A 20 -9.43 -16.99 1.97
C LYS A 20 -9.83 -18.43 2.26
N LEU A 21 -10.69 -18.63 3.26
CA LEU A 21 -11.28 -19.94 3.60
C LEU A 21 -12.79 -19.93 3.31
N GLY A 22 -13.17 -19.32 2.18
CA GLY A 22 -14.57 -19.12 1.79
C GLY A 22 -15.18 -17.81 2.30
N GLN A 23 -14.42 -16.95 2.99
CA GLN A 23 -14.85 -15.59 3.34
C GLN A 23 -14.60 -14.60 2.21
N ASN A 24 -15.46 -13.59 2.10
CA ASN A 24 -15.15 -12.36 1.37
C ASN A 24 -14.23 -11.48 2.24
N VAL A 25 -13.18 -10.93 1.64
CA VAL A 25 -12.19 -10.11 2.33
C VAL A 25 -12.15 -8.74 1.65
N GLN A 26 -12.46 -7.69 2.41
CA GLN A 26 -12.30 -6.31 1.97
C GLN A 26 -11.13 -5.65 2.70
N ILE A 27 -10.21 -5.05 1.95
CA ILE A 27 -9.06 -4.32 2.48
C ILE A 27 -9.17 -2.87 2.03
N ASN A 28 -9.21 -1.94 2.98
CA ASN A 28 -9.24 -0.51 2.72
C ASN A 28 -8.08 0.18 3.46
N PHE A 29 -7.43 1.15 2.80
CA PHE A 29 -6.40 1.98 3.42
C PHE A 29 -6.87 3.43 3.50
N GLY A 30 -6.78 4.00 4.70
CA GLY A 30 -6.84 5.44 4.91
C GLY A 30 -5.42 6.02 4.92
N LYS A 31 -5.26 7.24 4.41
CA LYS A 31 -4.01 7.99 4.52
C LYS A 31 -4.27 9.47 4.79
N LEU A 32 -3.32 10.09 5.49
CA LEU A 32 -3.17 11.53 5.60
C LEU A 32 -1.86 11.88 4.89
N CYS A 33 -1.94 12.62 3.80
CA CYS A 33 -0.81 12.96 2.94
C CYS A 33 -0.99 14.35 2.33
N ASP A 34 0.11 15.05 2.03
CA ASP A 34 0.07 16.30 1.28
C ASP A 34 -0.23 16.00 -0.19
N VAL A 35 -1.41 16.39 -0.67
CA VAL A 35 -1.88 16.15 -2.05
C VAL A 35 -1.00 16.80 -3.12
N GLN A 36 -0.17 17.79 -2.77
CA GLN A 36 0.72 18.47 -3.71
C GLN A 36 2.10 17.83 -3.81
N ARG A 37 2.55 17.15 -2.76
CA ARG A 37 3.94 16.66 -2.65
C ARG A 37 4.04 15.15 -2.54
N ASP A 38 3.07 14.51 -1.90
CA ASP A 38 3.04 13.08 -1.68
C ASP A 38 2.32 12.38 -2.83
N THR A 39 2.75 11.16 -3.11
CA THR A 39 2.10 10.30 -4.10
C THR A 39 1.90 8.90 -3.55
N TYR A 40 0.97 8.15 -4.13
CA TYR A 40 0.73 6.78 -3.73
C TYR A 40 0.25 5.95 -4.91
N SER A 41 0.50 4.65 -4.82
CA SER A 41 -0.03 3.66 -5.76
C SER A 41 -0.52 2.45 -4.98
N THR A 42 -1.70 1.95 -5.37
CA THR A 42 -2.30 0.75 -4.81
C THR A 42 -2.47 -0.29 -5.89
N HIS A 43 -2.18 -1.54 -5.56
CA HIS A 43 -2.45 -2.68 -6.43
C HIS A 43 -3.15 -3.77 -5.64
N VAL A 44 -4.23 -4.31 -6.20
CA VAL A 44 -5.02 -5.39 -5.60
C VAL A 44 -5.02 -6.56 -6.56
N VAL A 45 -4.71 -7.74 -6.04
CA VAL A 45 -4.83 -9.01 -6.75
C VAL A 45 -5.70 -9.92 -5.90
N GLU A 46 -6.78 -10.40 -6.49
CA GLU A 46 -7.68 -11.36 -5.84
C GLU A 46 -7.73 -12.65 -6.65
N THR A 47 -7.51 -13.77 -5.97
CA THR A 47 -7.67 -15.13 -6.51
C THR A 47 -8.73 -15.86 -5.70
N VAL A 48 -9.00 -17.13 -5.99
CA VAL A 48 -9.93 -17.93 -5.17
C VAL A 48 -9.38 -18.14 -3.76
N GLU A 49 -8.07 -18.30 -3.63
CA GLU A 49 -7.39 -18.70 -2.39
C GLU A 49 -6.82 -17.51 -1.61
N PHE A 50 -6.55 -16.39 -2.29
CA PHE A 50 -5.85 -15.26 -1.70
C PHE A 50 -6.49 -13.92 -2.05
N ALA A 51 -6.43 -12.99 -1.10
CA ALA A 51 -6.58 -11.56 -1.32
C ALA A 51 -5.24 -10.90 -1.01
N VAL A 52 -4.63 -10.28 -2.02
CA VAL A 52 -3.35 -9.61 -1.93
C VAL A 52 -3.53 -8.14 -2.24
N MET A 53 -3.00 -7.27 -1.40
CA MET A 53 -3.01 -5.84 -1.63
C MET A 53 -1.66 -5.23 -1.30
N GLY A 54 -1.14 -4.42 -2.22
CA GLY A 54 0.03 -3.58 -2.06
C GLY A 54 -0.34 -2.11 -2.05
N LEU A 55 0.29 -1.35 -1.16
CA LEU A 55 0.26 0.11 -1.11
C LEU A 55 1.70 0.62 -1.03
N VAL A 56 2.05 1.49 -1.96
CA VAL A 56 3.31 2.24 -1.97
C VAL A 56 2.97 3.71 -1.80
N VAL A 57 3.60 4.38 -0.84
CA VAL A 57 3.45 5.82 -0.60
C VAL A 57 4.82 6.46 -0.73
N GLY A 58 4.97 7.45 -1.59
CA GLY A 58 6.12 8.33 -1.62
C GLY A 58 5.80 9.60 -0.85
N THR A 59 6.42 9.81 0.30
CA THR A 59 6.29 11.05 1.06
C THR A 59 7.48 11.96 0.86
N TYR A 60 7.22 13.21 0.51
CA TYR A 60 8.27 14.22 0.38
C TYR A 60 8.72 14.64 1.78
N TYR A 61 10.01 14.56 2.08
CA TYR A 61 10.52 14.82 3.45
C TYR A 61 11.34 16.10 3.58
N GLU A 62 11.45 16.89 2.50
CA GLU A 62 12.02 18.24 2.52
C GLU A 62 10.95 19.33 2.73
#